data_AF-A0AAW5ZYB4-F1
#
_entry.id   AF-A0AAW5ZYB4-F1
#
_cell.length_a   1.000
_cell.length_b   1.000
_cell.length_c   1.000
_cell.angle_alpha   90.00
_cell.angle_beta   90.00
_cell.angle_gamma   90.00
#
_symmetry.space_group_name_H-M   'P 1'
#
loop_
_entity.id
_entity.type
_entity.pdbx_description
1 polymer ?
#
loop_
_entity_poly.entity_id
_entity_poly.type
_entity_poly.pdbx_seq_one_letter_code
_entity_poly.pdbx_strand_id
1 'polypeptide(L)'
;MGLFGFGKKKHQSEEALEAAAEENEEAVDAAENVDEAQEVVALPESSAEYEGRGDERGPWDVEDENVPDYDEYLDMGSYYLPFLKGIELRVKANRATQQVLGTTITYGSSSVEIEAFAAPKTLGLWDDVRADLIEANKDAKEVEGVFGTELALPVTVKGGRKVLTRIVGVDGPRWMLRGIFSGKAATDPEGEEAKALNQFFADIVVERGDDPLAPRDLIPMHPPVAPAERKAAKAAAEEAEQKTEIPGKPKGPFDSDQQVEVKTTLSRGPMFSEVR
;
A
#
# COMPACT_ATOMS: atom_id res chain seq x y z
N MET A 1 -50.87 18.33 29.69
CA MET A 1 -49.56 18.89 30.10
C MET A 1 -48.64 17.70 30.30
N GLY A 2 -47.50 17.49 29.65
CA GLY A 2 -46.71 18.04 28.54
C GLY A 2 -45.75 16.89 28.14
N LEU A 3 -44.71 16.97 27.34
CA LEU A 3 -44.17 17.87 26.32
C LEU A 3 -43.02 17.05 25.66
N PHE A 4 -42.66 17.37 24.43
CA PHE A 4 -41.64 16.72 23.59
C PHE A 4 -40.21 16.69 24.17
N GLY A 5 -39.37 15.81 23.61
CA GLY A 5 -37.91 15.88 23.69
C GLY A 5 -37.18 14.91 22.75
N PHE A 6 -37.22 15.18 21.44
CA PHE A 6 -36.38 14.52 20.41
C PHE A 6 -35.28 15.50 19.96
N GLY A 7 -34.05 15.03 19.77
CA GLY A 7 -33.06 15.70 18.90
C GLY A 7 -31.71 16.02 19.54
N LYS A 8 -30.69 15.24 19.16
CA LYS A 8 -29.30 15.66 18.82
C LYS A 8 -28.39 14.43 18.84
N LYS A 9 -28.21 13.78 17.69
CA LYS A 9 -27.10 12.84 17.43
C LYS A 9 -26.85 12.53 15.95
N LYS A 10 -27.55 13.20 15.02
CA LYS A 10 -27.48 12.90 13.58
C LYS A 10 -26.62 13.87 12.76
N HIS A 11 -26.23 15.01 13.33
CA HIS A 11 -25.60 16.09 12.55
C HIS A 11 -24.07 15.97 12.44
N GLN A 12 -23.39 15.34 13.41
CA GLN A 12 -21.92 15.25 13.39
C GLN A 12 -21.35 14.22 12.41
N SER A 13 -22.17 13.27 11.95
CA SER A 13 -21.73 12.26 10.97
C SER A 13 -21.91 12.69 9.52
N GLU A 14 -22.84 13.62 9.24
CA GLU A 14 -23.03 14.17 7.89
C GLU A 14 -21.97 15.24 7.58
N GLU A 15 -21.63 16.12 8.53
CA GLU A 15 -20.54 17.12 8.34
C GLU A 15 -19.16 16.49 8.10
N ALA A 16 -18.86 15.32 8.70
CA ALA A 16 -17.61 14.62 8.47
C ALA A 16 -17.56 13.84 7.14
N LEU A 17 -18.73 13.50 6.57
CA LEU A 17 -18.86 12.85 5.27
C LEU A 17 -18.92 13.87 4.13
N GLU A 18 -19.51 15.05 4.36
CA GLU A 18 -19.47 16.18 3.42
C GLU A 18 -18.07 16.80 3.36
N ALA A 19 -17.35 16.95 4.48
CA ALA A 19 -15.96 17.45 4.46
C ALA A 19 -15.01 16.55 3.66
N ALA A 20 -15.16 15.21 3.76
CA ALA A 20 -14.38 14.26 2.97
C ALA A 20 -14.82 14.17 1.49
N ALA A 21 -16.02 14.66 1.16
CA ALA A 21 -16.52 14.73 -0.21
C ALA A 21 -16.13 16.05 -0.89
N GLU A 22 -16.10 17.16 -0.14
CA GLU A 22 -15.67 18.48 -0.65
C GLU A 22 -14.13 18.56 -0.85
N GLU A 23 -13.32 17.89 -0.02
CA GLU A 23 -11.86 17.76 -0.27
C GLU A 23 -11.54 16.92 -1.53
N ASN A 24 -12.47 16.08 -1.98
CA ASN A 24 -12.30 15.21 -3.15
C ASN A 24 -12.65 15.93 -4.48
N GLU A 25 -13.34 17.06 -4.44
CA GLU A 25 -13.60 17.89 -5.64
C GLU A 25 -12.47 18.89 -5.95
N GLU A 26 -11.60 19.23 -4.97
CA GLU A 26 -10.43 20.08 -5.21
C GLU A 26 -9.18 19.27 -5.66
N ALA A 27 -9.13 17.96 -5.38
CA ALA A 27 -8.02 17.09 -5.78
C ALA A 27 -8.04 16.68 -7.27
N VAL A 28 -9.14 16.94 -8.00
CA VAL A 28 -9.30 16.57 -9.42
C VAL A 28 -8.77 17.61 -10.42
N ASP A 29 -8.34 18.79 -9.97
CA ASP A 29 -7.88 19.89 -10.84
C ASP A 29 -6.34 19.98 -10.98
N ALA A 30 -5.58 19.04 -10.39
CA ALA A 30 -4.11 19.07 -10.42
C ALA A 30 -3.46 18.20 -11.52
N ALA A 31 -4.23 17.61 -12.44
CA ALA A 31 -3.74 16.62 -13.40
C ALA A 31 -3.60 17.12 -14.86
N GLU A 32 -3.58 18.43 -15.11
CA GLU A 32 -3.25 18.99 -16.43
C GLU A 32 -1.72 19.19 -16.58
N ASN A 33 -0.94 18.11 -16.62
CA ASN A 33 0.29 17.97 -17.42
C ASN A 33 1.03 16.68 -17.04
N VAL A 34 0.76 15.60 -17.77
CA VAL A 34 1.69 14.47 -17.88
C VAL A 34 1.47 13.85 -19.27
N ASP A 35 2.07 14.49 -20.27
CA ASP A 35 2.33 13.90 -21.59
C ASP A 35 3.84 13.68 -21.72
N GLU A 36 4.39 12.90 -20.78
CA GLU A 36 5.65 12.21 -21.02
C GLU A 36 5.29 10.75 -21.30
N ALA A 37 5.53 10.33 -22.54
CA ALA A 37 5.33 8.97 -23.00
C ALA A 37 6.27 8.03 -22.21
N GLN A 38 5.79 7.52 -21.07
CA GLN A 38 6.34 6.30 -20.49
C GLN A 38 6.27 5.22 -21.57
N GLU A 39 7.42 4.58 -21.83
CA GLU A 39 7.50 3.42 -22.70
C GLU A 39 6.70 2.29 -22.04
N VAL A 40 5.43 2.12 -22.44
CA VAL A 40 4.56 1.07 -21.96
C VAL A 40 5.17 -0.28 -22.32
N VAL A 41 5.80 -0.93 -21.35
CA VAL A 41 6.33 -2.29 -21.52
C VAL A 41 5.14 -3.22 -21.72
N ALA A 42 5.09 -3.88 -22.87
CA ALA A 42 4.02 -4.80 -23.18
C ALA A 42 4.01 -5.99 -22.21
N LEU A 43 2.84 -6.24 -21.63
CA LEU A 43 2.59 -7.43 -20.81
C LEU A 43 2.78 -8.71 -21.61
N PRO A 44 3.16 -9.83 -20.94
CA PRO A 44 3.40 -11.07 -21.64
C PRO A 44 2.08 -11.66 -22.14
N GLU A 45 2.19 -12.60 -23.07
CA GLU A 45 1.08 -13.49 -23.41
C GLU A 45 0.70 -14.35 -22.20
N SER A 46 -0.50 -14.92 -22.23
CA SER A 46 -0.97 -15.83 -21.17
C SER A 46 -0.05 -17.04 -20.99
N SER A 47 0.35 -17.31 -19.75
CA SER A 47 1.24 -18.43 -19.38
C SER A 47 0.90 -18.99 -17.99
N ALA A 48 1.48 -20.16 -17.65
CA ALA A 48 1.33 -20.76 -16.33
C ALA A 48 2.18 -20.09 -15.24
N GLU A 49 3.31 -19.49 -15.63
CA GLU A 49 4.25 -18.79 -14.76
C GLU A 49 4.31 -17.32 -15.12
N TYR A 50 4.55 -16.45 -14.13
CA TYR A 50 4.73 -15.02 -14.35
C TYR A 50 6.21 -14.64 -14.35
N GLU A 51 6.80 -14.62 -15.54
CA GLU A 51 8.23 -14.34 -15.72
C GLU A 51 8.51 -12.82 -15.83
N GLY A 52 9.72 -12.41 -15.42
CA GLY A 52 10.19 -11.03 -15.54
C GLY A 52 9.68 -10.05 -14.48
N ARG A 53 8.98 -10.53 -13.44
CA ARG A 53 8.47 -9.69 -12.34
C ARG A 53 9.62 -9.04 -11.56
N GLY A 54 9.59 -7.71 -11.44
CA GLY A 54 10.59 -6.90 -10.73
C GLY A 54 11.83 -6.56 -11.55
N ASP A 55 11.89 -7.00 -12.82
CA ASP A 55 12.96 -6.66 -13.76
C ASP A 55 12.37 -5.99 -15.01
N GLU A 56 11.49 -6.70 -15.72
CA GLU A 56 10.86 -6.20 -16.95
C GLU A 56 9.47 -5.61 -16.72
N ARG A 57 8.77 -6.06 -15.67
CA ARG A 57 7.36 -5.77 -15.43
C ARG A 57 7.00 -5.89 -13.95
N GLY A 58 5.98 -5.17 -13.52
CA GLY A 58 5.45 -5.28 -12.16
C GLY A 58 4.27 -6.26 -12.04
N PRO A 59 3.48 -6.25 -10.95
CA PRO A 59 3.57 -5.31 -9.83
C PRO A 59 4.96 -5.26 -9.23
N TRP A 60 5.42 -4.04 -8.94
CA TRP A 60 6.79 -3.76 -8.52
C TRP A 60 6.90 -3.74 -7.00
N ASP A 61 8.07 -4.08 -6.48
CA ASP A 61 8.49 -3.69 -5.13
C ASP A 61 9.17 -2.31 -5.20
N VAL A 62 9.05 -1.49 -4.15
CA VAL A 62 9.77 -0.20 -4.08
C VAL A 62 11.30 -0.35 -4.14
N GLU A 63 11.83 -1.52 -3.78
CA GLU A 63 13.25 -1.86 -3.82
C GLU A 63 13.69 -2.54 -5.14
N ASP A 64 12.80 -2.74 -6.10
CA ASP A 64 13.17 -3.31 -7.41
C ASP A 64 14.05 -2.32 -8.19
N GLU A 65 15.08 -2.81 -8.89
CA GLU A 65 16.06 -1.96 -9.59
C GLU A 65 15.43 -1.14 -10.72
N ASN A 66 14.42 -1.71 -11.39
CA ASN A 66 13.72 -1.11 -12.53
C ASN A 66 12.32 -0.58 -12.16
N VAL A 67 12.05 -0.33 -10.88
CA VAL A 67 10.79 0.25 -10.43
C VAL A 67 10.50 1.56 -11.20
N PRO A 68 9.27 1.77 -11.72
CA PRO A 68 8.93 3.01 -12.41
C PRO A 68 8.98 4.20 -11.44
N ASP A 69 9.10 5.41 -11.97
CA ASP A 69 8.90 6.61 -11.17
C ASP A 69 7.44 6.68 -10.68
N TYR A 70 7.27 6.55 -9.36
CA TYR A 70 5.98 6.54 -8.69
C TYR A 70 5.73 7.82 -7.86
N ASP A 71 6.53 8.88 -8.05
CA ASP A 71 6.36 10.15 -7.32
C ASP A 71 4.96 10.75 -7.53
N GLU A 72 4.38 10.57 -8.73
CA GLU A 72 3.03 11.03 -9.10
C GLU A 72 1.92 10.00 -8.84
N TYR A 73 2.23 8.85 -8.25
CA TYR A 73 1.22 7.83 -7.96
C TYR A 73 0.41 8.19 -6.72
N LEU A 74 -0.80 7.65 -6.59
CA LEU A 74 -1.62 7.84 -5.39
C LEU A 74 -1.20 6.86 -4.30
N ASP A 75 -0.90 7.37 -3.10
CA ASP A 75 -0.39 6.55 -2.00
C ASP A 75 -1.52 6.00 -1.14
N MET A 76 -1.55 4.67 -0.98
CA MET A 76 -2.52 3.94 -0.16
C MET A 76 -1.91 3.30 1.09
N GLY A 77 -0.63 3.52 1.36
CA GLY A 77 0.14 3.01 2.49
C GLY A 77 0.85 1.70 2.22
N SER A 78 0.16 0.69 1.67
CA SER A 78 0.80 -0.58 1.31
C SER A 78 1.21 -0.68 -0.15
N TYR A 79 0.75 0.25 -0.98
CA TYR A 79 1.08 0.34 -2.40
C TYR A 79 0.71 1.72 -2.96
N TYR A 80 1.32 2.04 -4.08
CA TYR A 80 1.10 3.25 -4.88
C TYR A 80 0.34 2.88 -6.15
N LEU A 81 -0.75 3.60 -6.40
CA LEU A 81 -1.60 3.39 -7.55
C LEU A 81 -1.22 4.33 -8.70
N PRO A 82 -0.94 3.81 -9.90
CA PRO A 82 -0.71 4.65 -11.07
C PRO A 82 -1.96 5.44 -11.43
N PHE A 83 -1.80 6.52 -12.19
CA PHE A 83 -2.94 7.23 -12.75
C PHE A 83 -3.43 6.55 -14.03
N LEU A 84 -4.74 6.31 -14.12
CA LEU A 84 -5.40 5.89 -15.36
C LEU A 84 -6.60 6.79 -15.60
N LYS A 85 -6.63 7.45 -16.77
CA LYS A 85 -7.71 8.38 -17.10
C LYS A 85 -9.06 7.65 -17.14
N GLY A 86 -10.04 8.21 -16.45
CA GLY A 86 -11.42 7.69 -16.47
C GLY A 86 -11.67 6.54 -15.49
N ILE A 87 -10.78 6.34 -14.50
CA ILE A 87 -11.06 5.43 -13.39
C ILE A 87 -11.92 6.08 -12.31
N GLU A 88 -12.69 5.26 -11.61
CA GLU A 88 -13.29 5.59 -10.32
C GLU A 88 -12.62 4.74 -9.24
N LEU A 89 -12.03 5.40 -8.23
CA LEU A 89 -11.44 4.75 -7.06
C LEU A 89 -12.47 4.65 -5.93
N ARG A 90 -12.61 3.46 -5.36
CA ARG A 90 -13.35 3.23 -4.11
C ARG A 90 -12.47 2.55 -3.08
N VAL A 91 -12.42 3.12 -1.88
CA VAL A 91 -11.65 2.55 -0.76
C VAL A 91 -12.50 1.54 0.00
N LYS A 92 -11.96 0.34 0.20
CA LYS A 92 -12.59 -0.70 1.02
C LYS A 92 -12.11 -0.54 2.45
N ALA A 93 -12.97 -0.03 3.33
CA ALA A 93 -12.65 0.13 4.75
C ALA A 93 -13.55 -0.75 5.64
N ASN A 94 -12.98 -1.25 6.73
CA ASN A 94 -13.72 -1.88 7.80
C ASN A 94 -14.53 -0.81 8.54
N ARG A 95 -15.86 -0.90 8.52
CA ARG A 95 -16.74 0.11 9.14
C ARG A 95 -16.54 0.29 10.64
N ALA A 96 -16.13 -0.75 11.36
CA ALA A 96 -15.98 -0.71 12.80
C ALA A 96 -14.64 -0.10 13.23
N THR A 97 -13.55 -0.46 12.55
CA THR A 97 -12.19 -0.01 12.89
C THR A 97 -11.71 1.16 12.04
N GLN A 98 -12.43 1.52 10.98
CA GLN A 98 -12.02 2.46 9.93
C GLN A 98 -10.71 2.06 9.22
N GLN A 99 -10.25 0.83 9.42
CA GLN A 99 -9.05 0.32 8.77
C GLN A 99 -9.30 0.12 7.28
N VAL A 100 -8.42 0.68 6.44
CA VAL A 100 -8.42 0.42 5.00
C VAL A 100 -7.91 -1.00 4.75
N LEU A 101 -8.63 -1.76 3.92
CA LEU A 101 -8.36 -3.17 3.61
C LEU A 101 -7.90 -3.37 2.16
N GLY A 102 -8.20 -2.42 1.28
CA GLY A 102 -7.92 -2.50 -0.14
C GLY A 102 -8.58 -1.37 -0.91
N THR A 103 -8.42 -1.40 -2.22
CA THR A 103 -9.03 -0.43 -3.15
C THR A 103 -9.78 -1.16 -4.26
N THR A 104 -10.73 -0.49 -4.87
CA THR A 104 -11.40 -0.95 -6.08
C THR A 104 -11.29 0.12 -7.13
N ILE A 105 -10.71 -0.23 -8.27
CA ILE A 105 -10.58 0.62 -9.44
C ILE A 105 -11.62 0.18 -10.44
N THR A 106 -12.51 1.08 -10.84
CA THR A 106 -13.53 0.83 -11.86
C THR A 106 -13.15 1.58 -13.13
N TYR A 107 -13.10 0.89 -14.27
CA TYR A 107 -12.81 1.46 -15.58
C TYR A 107 -13.83 0.96 -16.60
N GLY A 108 -14.61 1.87 -17.16
CA GLY A 108 -15.71 1.53 -18.06
C GLY A 108 -16.75 0.62 -17.38
N SER A 109 -16.85 -0.63 -17.85
CA SER A 109 -17.77 -1.64 -17.30
C SER A 109 -17.07 -2.75 -16.51
N SER A 110 -15.80 -2.52 -16.18
CA SER A 110 -14.92 -3.47 -15.50
C SER A 110 -14.37 -2.89 -14.22
N SER A 111 -13.91 -3.76 -13.33
CA SER A 111 -13.23 -3.32 -12.11
C SER A 111 -12.14 -4.30 -11.69
N VAL A 112 -11.16 -3.81 -10.94
CA VAL A 112 -10.19 -4.63 -10.19
C VAL A 112 -10.22 -4.21 -8.72
N GLU A 113 -10.41 -5.18 -7.83
CA GLU A 113 -10.23 -5.00 -6.39
C GLU A 113 -8.83 -5.45 -5.98
N ILE A 114 -8.08 -4.58 -5.28
CA ILE A 114 -6.65 -4.72 -5.02
C ILE A 114 -6.42 -4.79 -3.51
N GLU A 115 -5.73 -5.84 -3.08
CA GLU A 115 -5.37 -6.09 -1.69
C GLU A 115 -3.94 -6.63 -1.60
N ALA A 116 -3.15 -6.11 -0.65
CA ALA A 116 -1.78 -6.55 -0.43
C ALA A 116 -1.67 -7.34 0.88
N PHE A 117 -1.09 -8.53 0.80
CA PHE A 117 -0.91 -9.45 1.93
C PHE A 117 0.57 -9.64 2.23
N ALA A 118 0.92 -9.77 3.51
CA ALA A 118 2.26 -10.17 3.90
C ALA A 118 2.50 -11.64 3.50
N ALA A 119 3.66 -11.92 2.91
CA ALA A 119 4.09 -13.24 2.49
C ALA A 119 5.35 -13.71 3.24
N PRO A 120 5.61 -15.03 3.33
CA PRO A 120 6.86 -15.56 3.85
C PRO A 120 8.09 -15.04 3.08
N LYS A 121 9.28 -15.10 3.71
CA LYS A 121 10.54 -14.69 3.05
C LYS A 121 11.01 -15.64 1.95
N THR A 122 10.58 -16.89 1.99
CA THR A 122 11.20 -17.98 1.21
C THR A 122 10.30 -18.57 0.14
N LEU A 123 8.98 -18.35 0.24
CA LEU A 123 7.97 -18.95 -0.63
C LEU A 123 6.93 -17.87 -0.97
N GLY A 124 6.42 -17.93 -2.19
CA GLY A 124 5.23 -17.19 -2.60
C GLY A 124 4.00 -17.63 -1.81
N LEU A 125 3.01 -16.75 -1.72
CA LEU A 125 1.74 -16.99 -1.05
C LEU A 125 0.61 -17.32 -2.04
N TRP A 126 0.76 -16.97 -3.32
CA TRP A 126 -0.33 -17.09 -4.29
C TRP A 126 -0.79 -18.54 -4.50
N ASP A 127 0.14 -19.49 -4.62
CA ASP A 127 -0.21 -20.91 -4.84
C ASP A 127 -1.07 -21.48 -3.70
N ASP A 128 -0.71 -21.19 -2.45
CA ASP A 128 -1.47 -21.62 -1.27
C ASP A 128 -2.85 -20.95 -1.23
N VAL A 129 -2.92 -19.64 -1.49
CA VAL A 129 -4.19 -18.90 -1.53
C VAL A 129 -5.09 -19.41 -2.66
N ARG A 130 -4.53 -19.72 -3.82
CA ARG A 130 -5.26 -20.27 -4.96
C ARG A 130 -5.81 -21.66 -4.63
N ALA A 131 -5.01 -22.52 -4.01
CA ALA A 131 -5.44 -23.83 -3.54
C ALA A 131 -6.60 -23.75 -2.53
N ASP A 132 -6.50 -22.87 -1.53
CA ASP A 132 -7.57 -22.62 -0.56
C ASP A 132 -8.87 -22.16 -1.24
N LEU A 133 -8.76 -21.27 -2.23
CA LEU A 133 -9.92 -20.75 -2.96
C LEU A 133 -10.62 -21.85 -3.78
N ILE A 134 -9.85 -22.76 -4.38
CA ILE A 134 -10.39 -23.90 -5.13
C ILE A 134 -11.09 -24.88 -4.17
N GLU A 135 -10.47 -25.18 -3.03
CA GLU A 135 -11.08 -26.06 -2.02
C GLU A 135 -12.40 -25.49 -1.49
N ALA A 136 -12.44 -24.18 -1.25
CA ALA A 136 -13.63 -23.48 -0.77
C ALA A 136 -14.73 -23.32 -1.83
N ASN A 137 -14.39 -23.38 -3.13
CA ASN A 137 -15.32 -23.05 -4.22
C ASN A 137 -15.29 -24.09 -5.35
N LYS A 138 -16.31 -24.98 -5.36
CA LYS A 138 -16.43 -26.07 -6.34
C LYS A 138 -16.52 -25.64 -7.80
N ASP A 139 -16.98 -24.41 -8.06
CA ASP A 139 -17.13 -23.86 -9.41
C ASP A 139 -15.85 -23.12 -9.88
N ALA A 140 -14.83 -23.00 -9.02
CA ALA A 140 -13.58 -22.33 -9.34
C ALA A 140 -12.72 -23.17 -10.30
N LYS A 141 -11.99 -22.50 -11.19
CA LYS A 141 -11.11 -23.16 -12.16
C LYS A 141 -9.82 -22.37 -12.31
N GLU A 142 -8.70 -23.07 -12.28
CA GLU A 142 -7.42 -22.50 -12.70
C GLU A 142 -7.44 -22.24 -14.21
N VAL A 143 -6.90 -21.09 -14.59
CA VAL A 143 -6.74 -20.67 -15.98
C VAL A 143 -5.37 -20.02 -16.11
N GLU A 144 -4.70 -20.25 -17.23
CA GLU A 144 -3.52 -19.46 -17.56
C GLU A 144 -3.94 -18.03 -17.87
N GLY A 145 -3.12 -17.07 -17.47
CA GLY A 145 -3.36 -15.66 -17.71
C GLY A 145 -2.06 -14.88 -17.79
N VAL A 146 -2.21 -13.56 -17.91
CA VAL A 146 -1.09 -12.63 -18.12
C VAL A 146 -0.18 -12.61 -16.90
N PHE A 147 -0.72 -12.91 -15.71
CA PHE A 147 0.00 -12.93 -14.45
C PHE A 147 0.34 -14.35 -13.98
N GLY A 148 0.51 -15.29 -14.91
CA GLY A 148 0.72 -16.70 -14.61
C GLY A 148 -0.59 -17.46 -14.38
N THR A 149 -0.57 -18.45 -13.48
CA THR A 149 -1.78 -19.23 -13.16
C THR A 149 -2.77 -18.40 -12.34
N GLU A 150 -3.92 -18.07 -12.94
CA GLU A 150 -5.01 -17.28 -12.38
C GLU A 150 -6.22 -18.16 -12.02
N LEU A 151 -7.23 -17.58 -11.36
CA LEU A 151 -8.44 -18.31 -10.96
C LEU A 151 -9.70 -17.67 -11.53
N ALA A 152 -10.44 -18.41 -12.36
CA ALA A 152 -11.79 -18.07 -12.77
C ALA A 152 -12.79 -18.56 -11.73
N LEU A 153 -13.49 -17.63 -11.06
CA LEU A 153 -14.41 -17.92 -9.96
C LEU A 153 -15.80 -17.29 -10.19
N PRO A 154 -16.86 -18.10 -10.37
CA PRO A 154 -18.23 -17.59 -10.40
C PRO A 154 -18.70 -17.18 -9.00
N VAL A 155 -19.01 -15.89 -8.80
CA VAL A 155 -19.51 -15.33 -7.55
C VAL A 155 -20.99 -14.99 -7.68
N THR A 156 -21.78 -15.32 -6.65
CA THR A 156 -23.19 -14.92 -6.60
C THR A 156 -23.31 -13.55 -5.94
N VAL A 157 -23.70 -12.54 -6.71
CA VAL A 157 -23.89 -11.19 -6.20
C VAL A 157 -25.30 -10.99 -5.64
N LYS A 158 -25.51 -9.86 -4.94
CA LYS A 158 -26.83 -9.47 -4.42
C LYS A 158 -27.87 -9.49 -5.54
N GLY A 159 -28.96 -10.23 -5.32
CA GLY A 159 -30.00 -10.47 -6.33
C GLY A 159 -29.89 -11.84 -7.02
N GLY A 160 -28.95 -12.70 -6.63
CA GLY A 160 -28.86 -14.09 -7.08
C GLY A 160 -28.24 -14.28 -8.47
N ARG A 161 -27.78 -13.20 -9.10
CA ARG A 161 -27.05 -13.26 -10.37
C ARG A 161 -25.65 -13.85 -10.12
N LYS A 162 -25.26 -14.86 -10.91
CA LYS A 162 -23.88 -15.32 -10.97
C LYS A 162 -23.09 -14.41 -11.92
N VAL A 163 -21.94 -13.92 -11.45
CA VAL A 163 -20.98 -13.12 -12.22
C VAL A 163 -19.64 -13.85 -12.18
N LEU A 164 -18.97 -13.98 -13.32
CA LEU A 164 -17.63 -14.54 -13.36
C LEU A 164 -16.63 -13.48 -12.90
N THR A 165 -15.76 -13.85 -11.96
CA THR A 165 -14.62 -13.05 -11.52
C THR A 165 -13.34 -13.77 -11.91
N ARG A 166 -12.27 -13.00 -12.10
CA ARG A 166 -10.92 -13.51 -12.37
C ARG A 166 -10.01 -13.01 -11.27
N ILE A 167 -9.43 -13.93 -10.51
CA ILE A 167 -8.55 -13.62 -9.38
C ILE A 167 -7.12 -13.87 -9.82
N VAL A 168 -6.31 -12.84 -9.65
CA VAL A 168 -4.87 -12.80 -9.89
C VAL A 168 -4.17 -12.64 -8.55
N GLY A 169 -3.05 -13.33 -8.37
CA GLY A 169 -2.10 -13.04 -7.29
C GLY A 169 -0.69 -13.01 -7.85
N VAL A 170 0.08 -11.99 -7.49
CA VAL A 170 1.49 -11.88 -7.84
C VAL A 170 2.32 -11.80 -6.57
N ASP A 171 3.30 -12.68 -6.45
CA ASP A 171 4.19 -12.76 -5.29
C ASP A 171 5.41 -11.85 -5.44
N GLY A 172 5.62 -11.05 -4.39
CA GLY A 172 6.67 -10.06 -4.18
C GLY A 172 7.67 -10.42 -3.08
N PRO A 173 8.70 -9.59 -2.82
CA PRO A 173 9.55 -9.69 -1.63
C PRO A 173 8.74 -9.56 -0.34
N ARG A 174 8.35 -10.69 0.27
CA ARG A 174 7.57 -10.75 1.53
C ARG A 174 6.17 -10.16 1.44
N TRP A 175 5.63 -10.02 0.23
CA TRP A 175 4.24 -9.63 0.01
C TRP A 175 3.62 -10.44 -1.15
N MET A 176 2.29 -10.40 -1.24
CA MET A 176 1.53 -10.87 -2.38
C MET A 176 0.43 -9.85 -2.69
N LEU A 177 0.38 -9.40 -3.94
CA LEU A 177 -0.64 -8.47 -4.41
C LEU A 177 -1.74 -9.25 -5.11
N ARG A 178 -2.98 -9.12 -4.62
CA ARG A 178 -4.14 -9.79 -5.17
C ARG A 178 -5.00 -8.80 -5.95
N GLY A 179 -5.35 -9.17 -7.18
CA GLY A 179 -6.31 -8.46 -8.03
C GLY A 179 -7.55 -9.32 -8.28
N ILE A 180 -8.75 -8.84 -7.94
CA ILE A 180 -10.02 -9.50 -8.28
C ILE A 180 -10.70 -8.69 -9.38
N PHE A 181 -10.60 -9.19 -10.60
CA PHE A 181 -11.19 -8.57 -11.77
C PHE A 181 -12.66 -8.98 -11.92
N SER A 182 -13.50 -8.03 -12.32
CA SER A 182 -14.92 -8.23 -12.61
C SER A 182 -15.34 -7.47 -13.88
N GLY A 183 -16.50 -7.83 -14.45
CA GLY A 183 -16.99 -7.23 -15.68
C GLY A 183 -16.31 -7.80 -16.93
N LYS A 184 -16.07 -6.96 -17.95
CA LYS A 184 -15.40 -7.41 -19.17
C LYS A 184 -13.95 -7.81 -18.93
N ALA A 185 -13.25 -7.14 -18.02
CA ALA A 185 -11.88 -7.51 -17.65
C ALA A 185 -11.73 -8.93 -17.10
N ALA A 186 -12.82 -9.53 -16.58
CA ALA A 186 -12.83 -10.92 -16.13
C ALA A 186 -13.23 -11.94 -17.21
N THR A 187 -13.83 -11.49 -18.32
CA THR A 187 -14.51 -12.38 -19.29
C THR A 187 -14.05 -12.20 -20.73
N ASP A 188 -13.37 -11.10 -21.05
CA ASP A 188 -12.87 -10.75 -22.37
C ASP A 188 -11.40 -10.29 -22.25
N PRO A 189 -10.44 -11.24 -22.17
CA PRO A 189 -9.02 -10.93 -21.97
C PRO A 189 -8.40 -10.04 -23.06
N GLU A 190 -8.95 -10.12 -24.28
CA GLU A 190 -8.46 -9.34 -25.43
C GLU A 190 -9.06 -7.94 -25.51
N GLY A 191 -10.10 -7.66 -24.71
CA GLY A 191 -10.80 -6.39 -24.68
C GLY A 191 -9.96 -5.25 -24.11
N GLU A 192 -10.23 -4.03 -24.56
CA GLU A 192 -9.50 -2.82 -24.14
C GLU A 192 -9.56 -2.60 -22.63
N GLU A 193 -10.71 -2.85 -21.99
CA GLU A 193 -10.86 -2.72 -20.53
C GLU A 193 -9.99 -3.74 -19.78
N ALA A 194 -9.82 -4.95 -20.32
CA ALA A 194 -8.97 -5.97 -19.72
C ALA A 194 -7.49 -5.60 -19.84
N LYS A 195 -7.06 -5.18 -21.03
CA LYS A 195 -5.68 -4.74 -21.29
C LYS A 195 -5.30 -3.52 -20.43
N ALA A 196 -6.19 -2.53 -20.35
CA ALA A 196 -5.97 -1.34 -19.52
C ALA A 196 -5.88 -1.67 -18.03
N LEU A 197 -6.78 -2.50 -17.49
CA LEU A 197 -6.74 -2.88 -16.08
C LEU A 197 -5.60 -3.85 -15.75
N ASN A 198 -5.18 -4.69 -16.70
CA ASN A 198 -3.97 -5.50 -16.56
C ASN A 198 -2.74 -4.60 -16.47
N GLN A 199 -2.59 -3.64 -17.39
CA GLN A 199 -1.46 -2.70 -17.37
C GLN A 199 -1.46 -1.90 -16.07
N PHE A 200 -2.61 -1.35 -15.69
CA PHE A 200 -2.79 -0.66 -14.41
C PHE A 200 -2.34 -1.51 -13.22
N PHE A 201 -2.75 -2.78 -13.17
CA PHE A 201 -2.37 -3.68 -12.07
C PHE A 201 -0.87 -3.98 -12.07
N ALA A 202 -0.27 -4.17 -13.24
CA ALA A 202 1.17 -4.41 -13.38
C ALA A 202 2.02 -3.19 -13.01
N ASP A 203 1.50 -1.98 -13.21
CA ASP A 203 2.23 -0.74 -12.91
C ASP A 203 2.14 -0.35 -11.42
N ILE A 204 1.39 -1.09 -10.59
CA ILE A 204 1.34 -0.84 -9.14
C ILE A 204 2.70 -1.09 -8.51
N VAL A 205 3.12 -0.19 -7.63
CA VAL A 205 4.34 -0.31 -6.82
C VAL A 205 3.93 -0.62 -5.38
N VAL A 206 4.45 -1.70 -4.81
CA VAL A 206 4.08 -2.20 -3.49
C VAL A 206 5.13 -1.81 -2.46
N GLU A 207 4.68 -1.21 -1.36
CA GLU A 207 5.51 -0.89 -0.20
C GLU A 207 5.03 -1.70 1.01
N ARG A 208 5.71 -2.81 1.27
CA ARG A 208 5.35 -3.70 2.39
C ARG A 208 5.70 -3.12 3.76
N GLY A 209 6.61 -2.15 3.81
CA GLY A 209 7.16 -1.55 5.03
C GLY A 209 8.03 -2.52 5.85
N ASP A 210 8.56 -2.04 6.97
CA ASP A 210 9.50 -2.83 7.81
C ASP A 210 8.82 -3.62 8.93
N ASP A 211 7.60 -3.23 9.31
CA ASP A 211 6.91 -3.79 10.47
C ASP A 211 6.74 -5.31 10.39
N PRO A 212 6.87 -6.04 11.52
CA PRO A 212 6.66 -7.48 11.54
C PRO A 212 5.17 -7.80 11.33
N LEU A 213 4.87 -8.56 10.28
CA LEU A 213 3.53 -9.03 9.93
C LEU A 213 3.55 -10.55 9.77
N ALA A 214 2.49 -11.24 10.21
CA ALA A 214 2.39 -12.67 9.97
C ALA A 214 2.01 -12.92 8.49
N PRO A 215 2.45 -14.05 7.90
CA PRO A 215 1.97 -14.42 6.58
C PRO A 215 0.44 -14.43 6.52
N ARG A 216 -0.13 -13.91 5.43
CA ARG A 216 -1.57 -13.73 5.16
C ARG A 216 -2.25 -12.59 5.90
N ASP A 217 -1.54 -11.83 6.74
CA ASP A 217 -2.07 -10.57 7.25
C ASP A 217 -2.14 -9.54 6.11
N LEU A 218 -3.17 -8.69 6.13
CA LEU A 218 -3.21 -7.53 5.25
C LEU A 218 -2.09 -6.56 5.65
N ILE A 219 -1.38 -6.05 4.65
CA ILE A 219 -0.38 -5.00 4.88
C ILE A 219 -1.12 -3.71 5.24
N PRO A 220 -0.71 -2.98 6.29
CA PRO A 220 -1.37 -1.76 6.73
C PRO A 220 -1.58 -0.76 5.59
N MET A 221 -2.77 -0.16 5.56
CA MET A 221 -3.14 0.86 4.58
C MET A 221 -3.71 2.08 5.29
N HIS A 222 -3.62 3.23 4.63
CA HIS A 222 -4.21 4.48 5.10
C HIS A 222 -5.16 5.08 4.03
N PRO A 223 -5.94 6.12 4.39
CA PRO A 223 -6.67 6.91 3.41
C PRO A 223 -5.73 7.42 2.30
N PRO A 224 -6.25 7.64 1.07
CA PRO A 224 -5.43 8.05 -0.06
C PRO A 224 -4.70 9.36 0.22
N VAL A 225 -3.39 9.39 -0.07
CA VAL A 225 -2.55 10.59 0.04
C VAL A 225 -2.08 11.00 -1.36
N ALA A 226 -2.44 12.22 -1.76
CA ALA A 226 -2.11 12.74 -3.08
C ALA A 226 -0.60 13.01 -3.23
N PRO A 227 -0.05 12.95 -4.46
CA PRO A 227 1.37 13.24 -4.73
C PRO A 227 1.86 14.57 -4.13
N ALA A 228 1.09 15.63 -4.29
CA ALA A 228 1.43 16.96 -3.77
C ALA A 228 1.53 16.98 -2.23
N GLU A 229 0.61 16.30 -1.55
CA GLU A 229 0.61 16.19 -0.08
C GLU A 229 1.82 15.39 0.41
N ARG A 230 2.13 14.26 -0.24
CA ARG A 230 3.30 13.44 0.10
C ARG A 230 4.60 14.21 -0.08
N LYS A 231 4.75 14.95 -1.18
CA LYS A 231 5.91 15.82 -1.45
C LYS A 231 6.05 16.91 -0.40
N ALA A 232 4.95 17.54 0.01
CA ALA A 232 4.95 18.55 1.07
C ALA A 232 5.36 17.95 2.44
N ALA A 233 4.84 16.76 2.77
CA ALA A 233 5.19 16.06 4.01
C ALA A 233 6.67 15.68 4.06
N LYS A 234 7.22 15.16 2.95
CA LYS A 234 8.65 14.83 2.81
C LYS A 234 9.54 16.07 2.98
N ALA A 235 9.22 17.17 2.30
CA ALA A 235 9.97 18.42 2.43
C ALA A 235 9.95 18.97 3.87
N ALA A 236 8.79 18.89 4.54
CA ALA A 236 8.68 19.32 5.94
C ALA A 236 9.50 18.44 6.90
N ALA A 237 9.56 17.13 6.66
CA ALA A 237 10.38 16.19 7.45
C ALA A 237 11.88 16.47 7.27
N GLU A 238 12.33 16.69 6.03
CA GLU A 238 13.72 17.05 5.72
C GLU A 238 14.13 18.38 6.36
N GLU A 239 13.28 19.41 6.32
CA GLU A 239 13.53 20.68 7.02
C GLU A 239 13.60 20.53 8.54
N ALA A 240 12.76 19.67 9.12
CA ALA A 240 12.77 19.40 10.56
C ALA A 240 14.06 18.67 10.98
N GLU A 241 14.51 17.70 10.19
CA GLU A 241 15.76 16.98 10.44
C GLU A 241 16.98 17.91 10.34
N GLN A 242 17.01 18.79 9.32
CA GLN A 242 18.05 19.83 9.18
C GLN A 242 18.06 20.83 10.33
N LYS A 243 16.89 21.21 10.89
CA LYS A 243 16.81 22.08 12.08
C LYS A 243 17.25 21.38 13.37
N THR A 244 17.32 20.05 13.39
CA THR A 244 17.76 19.26 14.55
C THR A 244 19.29 19.04 14.57
N GLU A 245 19.99 19.33 13.47
CA GLU A 245 21.46 19.42 13.45
C GLU A 245 21.94 20.71 14.16
N ILE A 246 22.11 20.61 15.48
CA ILE A 246 22.75 21.67 16.29
C ILE A 246 24.19 21.89 15.79
N PRO A 247 24.60 23.13 15.44
CA PRO A 247 25.97 23.43 15.05
C PRO A 247 26.95 23.05 16.17
N GLY A 248 27.83 22.07 15.91
CA GLY A 248 28.94 21.71 16.81
C GLY A 248 28.88 20.34 17.48
N LYS A 249 28.01 19.41 17.08
CA LYS A 249 28.10 18.01 17.54
C LYS A 249 29.32 17.33 16.89
N PRO A 250 30.37 16.92 17.65
CA PRO A 250 31.50 16.22 17.05
C PRO A 250 31.05 14.86 16.51
N LYS A 251 31.31 14.61 15.22
CA LYS A 251 31.13 13.30 14.57
C LYS A 251 32.38 12.44 14.82
N GLY A 252 32.23 11.39 15.63
CA GLY A 252 33.25 10.38 15.87
C GLY A 252 32.97 9.60 17.16
N PRO A 253 33.42 8.34 17.29
CA PRO A 253 33.32 7.62 18.55
C PRO A 253 34.02 8.43 19.65
N PHE A 254 33.43 8.47 20.84
CA PHE A 254 34.07 9.05 22.02
C PHE A 254 35.44 8.38 22.21
N ASP A 255 36.51 9.05 21.79
CA ASP A 255 37.85 8.64 22.17
C ASP A 255 37.94 8.90 23.68
N SER A 256 37.96 7.81 24.42
CA SER A 256 37.99 7.77 25.87
C SER A 256 39.37 8.22 26.36
N ASP A 257 39.66 9.51 26.23
CA ASP A 257 40.88 10.12 26.77
C ASP A 257 40.58 11.50 27.39
N GLN A 258 39.43 11.63 28.08
CA GLN A 258 39.36 12.60 29.17
C GLN A 258 40.22 12.10 30.34
N GLN A 259 41.51 12.44 30.32
CA GLN A 259 42.28 12.51 31.56
C GLN A 259 41.71 13.65 32.40
N VAL A 260 40.81 13.30 33.32
CA VAL A 260 40.44 14.17 34.42
C VAL A 260 41.65 14.29 35.33
N GLU A 261 42.46 15.33 35.16
CA GLU A 261 43.45 15.72 36.17
C GLU A 261 42.71 16.17 37.43
N VAL A 262 42.48 15.24 38.35
CA VAL A 262 42.03 15.57 39.70
C VAL A 262 43.21 16.16 40.46
N LYS A 263 43.38 17.49 40.43
CA LYS A 263 44.24 18.20 41.38
C LYS A 263 43.58 18.18 42.77
N THR A 264 43.79 17.11 43.54
CA THR A 264 43.47 17.08 44.97
C THR A 264 44.59 17.74 45.79
N THR A 265 44.52 19.06 45.96
CA THR A 265 45.35 19.78 46.93
C THR A 265 44.72 19.73 48.32
N LEU A 266 44.69 18.56 48.96
CA LEU A 266 44.29 18.45 50.36
C LEU A 266 45.02 17.29 51.05
N SER A 267 46.20 17.62 51.61
CA SER A 267 46.86 16.80 52.63
C SER A 267 45.91 16.59 53.80
N ARG A 268 45.50 15.34 54.02
CA ARG A 268 44.89 14.92 55.29
C ARG A 268 46.00 14.77 56.33
N GLY A 269 45.90 15.56 57.40
CA GLY A 269 46.81 15.51 58.55
C GLY A 269 46.74 14.19 59.34
N PRO A 270 47.66 13.98 60.29
CA PRO A 270 47.86 12.69 60.95
C PRO A 270 46.69 12.28 61.83
N MET A 271 46.30 11.00 61.74
CA MET A 271 45.30 10.36 62.61
C MET A 271 45.81 10.31 64.06
N PHE A 272 45.03 10.89 64.98
CA PHE A 272 45.16 10.60 66.40
C PHE A 272 44.47 9.27 66.70
N SER A 273 45.25 8.25 67.05
CA SER A 273 44.76 7.07 67.76
C SER A 273 44.60 7.43 69.23
N GLU A 274 43.41 7.26 69.80
CA GLU A 274 43.26 7.17 71.25
C GLU A 274 42.63 5.84 71.63
N VAL A 275 43.38 5.13 72.46
CA VAL A 275 43.10 3.84 73.07
C VAL A 275 42.24 4.08 74.30
N ARG A 276 41.20 3.26 74.49
CA ARG A 276 40.80 2.83 75.84
C ARG A 276 40.09 1.49 75.82
#